data_AF-A0A3C1UYS3-F1
#
_entry.id   AF-A0A3C1UYS3-F1
#
_cell.length_a   1.000
_cell.length_b   1.000
_cell.length_c   1.000
_cell.angle_alpha   90.00
_cell.angle_beta   90.00
_cell.angle_gamma   90.00
#
_symmetry.space_group_name_H-M   'P 1'
#
loop_
_entity.id
_entity.type
_entity.pdbx_description
1 polymer ?
#
loop_
_entity_poly.entity_id
_entity_poly.type
_entity_poly.pdbx_seq_one_letter_code
_entity_poly.pdbx_strand_id
1 'polypeptide(L)'
;LLQYFEVDEFDKNAHYQLHPSCKIAYLLEGETLKVFINGEQFDTQAFETQTMVQFCNNRTINADQYPELTIHLFKKNLVVIID
;
A
#
# COMPACT_ATOMS: atom_id res chain seq x y z
N LEU A 1 10.53 -24.74 3.53
CA LEU A 1 9.42 -24.73 2.56
C LEU A 1 9.25 -23.30 2.10
N LEU A 2 9.71 -22.98 0.88
CA LEU A 2 9.41 -21.71 0.24
C LEU A 2 7.97 -21.84 -0.26
N GLN A 3 7.01 -21.22 0.42
CA GLN A 3 5.66 -21.11 -0.09
C GLN A 3 5.72 -20.26 -1.36
N TYR A 4 5.43 -20.91 -2.49
CA TYR A 4 5.17 -20.26 -3.75
C TYR A 4 3.80 -19.60 -3.60
N PHE A 5 3.76 -18.31 -3.26
CA PHE A 5 2.54 -17.54 -3.36
C PHE A 5 2.27 -17.38 -4.85
N GLU A 6 1.18 -17.98 -5.35
CA GLU A 6 0.64 -17.56 -6.63
C GLU A 6 0.42 -16.05 -6.55
N VAL A 7 0.84 -15.32 -7.58
CA VAL A 7 0.48 -13.92 -7.68
C VAL A 7 -1.03 -13.94 -7.91
N ASP A 8 -1.81 -13.73 -6.84
CA ASP A 8 -3.25 -13.52 -6.94
C ASP A 8 -3.49 -12.52 -8.07
N GLU A 9 -4.55 -12.68 -8.87
CA GLU A 9 -4.86 -11.69 -9.89
C GLU A 9 -5.34 -10.39 -9.23
N PHE A 10 -4.99 -9.23 -9.78
CA PHE A 10 -5.47 -7.95 -9.24
C PHE A 10 -7.00 -7.85 -9.42
N ASP A 11 -7.75 -7.88 -8.34
CA ASP A 11 -9.17 -7.55 -8.33
C ASP A 11 -9.39 -6.06 -8.08
N LYS A 12 -10.02 -5.38 -9.04
CA LYS A 12 -10.33 -3.95 -8.99
C LYS A 12 -11.46 -3.58 -8.04
N ASN A 13 -12.24 -4.55 -7.55
CA ASN A 13 -13.35 -4.34 -6.63
C ASN A 13 -13.03 -4.81 -5.21
N ALA A 14 -11.83 -5.36 -4.98
CA ALA A 14 -11.43 -5.88 -3.69
C ALA A 14 -10.93 -4.79 -2.73
N HIS A 15 -10.98 -5.14 -1.45
CA HIS A 15 -10.27 -4.43 -0.40
C HIS A 15 -8.91 -5.08 -0.17
N TYR A 16 -7.89 -4.25 -0.04
CA TYR A 16 -6.52 -4.69 0.16
C TYR A 16 -6.02 -4.23 1.51
N GLN A 17 -5.18 -5.05 2.13
CA GLN A 17 -4.46 -4.72 3.35
C GLN A 17 -2.96 -4.76 3.09
N LEU A 18 -2.22 -3.81 3.67
CA LEU A 18 -0.77 -3.92 3.76
C LEU A 18 -0.41 -5.25 4.44
N HIS A 19 0.42 -6.06 3.79
CA HIS A 19 0.78 -7.39 4.24
C HIS A 19 1.21 -7.33 5.72
N PRO A 20 0.72 -8.23 6.61
CA PRO A 20 0.92 -8.11 8.05
C PRO A 20 2.38 -8.00 8.50
N SER A 21 3.32 -8.62 7.75
CA SER A 21 4.77 -8.54 8.01
C SER A 21 5.39 -7.18 7.68
N CYS A 22 4.72 -6.36 6.87
CA CYS A 22 5.25 -5.06 6.47
C CYS A 22 5.16 -4.06 7.62
N LYS A 23 6.30 -3.43 7.92
CA LYS A 23 6.40 -2.28 8.81
C LYS A 23 6.24 -1.01 7.98
N ILE A 24 5.36 -0.11 8.39
CA ILE A 24 5.15 1.18 7.72
C ILE A 24 5.38 2.32 8.70
N ALA A 25 6.01 3.38 8.23
CA ALA A 25 6.17 4.64 8.94
C ALA A 25 6.04 5.79 7.95
N TYR A 26 5.59 6.95 8.43
CA TYR A 26 5.55 8.15 7.62
C TYR A 26 5.92 9.38 8.45
N LEU A 27 6.42 10.40 7.77
CA LEU A 27 6.74 11.70 8.33
C LEU A 27 6.25 12.79 7.37
N LEU A 28 5.59 13.81 7.91
CA LEU A 28 5.22 15.01 7.18
C LEU A 28 6.24 16.11 7.54
N GLU A 29 7.12 16.44 6.61
CA GLU A 29 8.08 17.54 6.72
C GLU A 29 7.58 18.72 5.89
N GLY A 30 6.93 19.69 6.56
CA GLY A 30 6.25 20.78 5.86
C GLY A 30 5.10 20.23 5.02
N GLU A 31 5.17 20.43 3.70
CA GLU A 31 4.17 19.90 2.74
C GLU A 31 4.60 18.57 2.11
N THR A 32 5.80 18.08 2.43
CA THR A 32 6.33 16.84 1.83
C THR A 32 6.05 15.64 2.73
N LEU A 33 5.23 14.71 2.24
CA LEU A 33 5.03 13.41 2.85
C LEU A 33 6.16 12.46 2.45
N LYS A 34 6.83 11.86 3.44
CA LYS A 34 7.77 10.75 3.24
C LYS A 34 7.18 9.49 3.86
N VAL A 35 7.04 8.44 3.07
CA VAL A 35 6.57 7.12 3.54
C VAL A 35 7.68 6.11 3.40
N PHE A 36 7.81 5.24 4.40
CA PHE A 36 8.78 4.15 4.43
C PHE A 36 8.05 2.83 4.68
N ILE A 37 8.30 1.83 3.84
CA ILE A 37 7.77 0.47 3.99
C ILE A 37 8.96 -0.48 4.07
N ASN A 38 9.05 -1.25 5.15
CA ASN A 38 10.17 -2.14 5.47
C ASN A 38 11.55 -1.44 5.50
N GLY A 39 11.56 -0.15 5.82
CA GLY A 39 12.77 0.68 5.86
C GLY A 39 13.17 1.29 4.52
N GLU A 40 12.49 0.95 3.43
CA GLU A 40 12.70 1.55 2.12
C GLU A 40 11.74 2.71 1.89
N GLN A 41 12.22 3.80 1.28
CA GLN A 41 11.36 4.92 0.93
C GLN A 41 10.39 4.50 -0.18
N PHE A 42 9.10 4.72 0.08
CA PHE A 42 8.03 4.51 -0.88
C PHE A 42 7.77 5.83 -1.62
N ASP A 43 7.73 5.79 -2.95
CA ASP A 43 7.47 6.97 -3.76
C ASP A 43 6.00 7.36 -3.69
N THR A 44 5.75 8.50 -3.07
CA THR A 44 4.40 9.04 -2.87
C THR A 44 4.05 10.20 -3.80
N GLN A 45 4.95 10.62 -4.70
CA GLN A 45 4.76 11.86 -5.48
C GLN A 45 3.53 11.82 -6.38
N ALA A 46 3.12 10.64 -6.82
CA ALA A 46 1.96 10.43 -7.68
C ALA A 46 0.62 10.37 -6.91
N PHE A 47 0.63 10.40 -5.57
CA PHE A 47 -0.56 10.13 -4.76
C PHE A 47 -0.90 11.28 -3.83
N GLU A 48 -2.20 11.49 -3.59
CA GLU A 48 -2.67 12.51 -2.66
C GLU A 48 -2.18 12.22 -1.23
N THR A 49 -1.63 13.25 -0.58
CA THR A 49 -1.09 13.16 0.80
C THR A 49 -2.11 12.59 1.78
N GLN A 50 -3.37 13.02 1.70
CA GLN A 50 -4.42 12.55 2.62
C GLN A 50 -4.69 11.05 2.44
N THR A 51 -4.79 10.57 1.20
CA THR A 51 -4.97 9.15 0.88
C THR A 51 -3.80 8.32 1.39
N MET A 52 -2.56 8.77 1.17
CA MET A 52 -1.37 8.07 1.67
C MET A 52 -1.32 8.01 3.20
N VAL A 53 -1.65 9.10 3.89
CA VAL A 53 -1.70 9.14 5.36
C VAL A 53 -2.78 8.20 5.89
N GLN A 54 -3.96 8.17 5.27
CA GLN A 54 -5.03 7.24 5.63
C GLN A 54 -4.60 5.78 5.45
N PHE A 55 -3.97 5.45 4.31
CA PHE A 55 -3.43 4.12 4.07
C PHE A 55 -2.37 3.74 5.12
N CYS A 56 -1.46 4.65 5.47
CA CYS A 56 -0.43 4.37 6.47
C CYS A 56 -1.03 4.04 7.85
N ASN A 57 -2.08 4.76 8.25
CA ASN A 57 -2.73 4.58 9.54
C ASN A 57 -3.65 3.35 9.58
N ASN A 58 -4.49 3.19 8.56
CA ASN A 58 -5.48 2.11 8.52
C ASN A 58 -4.88 0.79 8.04
N ARG A 59 -3.77 0.86 7.30
CA ARG A 59 -3.13 -0.27 6.63
C ARG A 59 -4.05 -0.98 5.64
N THR A 60 -5.09 -0.32 5.17
CA THR A 60 -6.08 -0.84 4.21
C THR A 60 -6.36 0.19 3.11
N ILE A 61 -6.74 -0.31 1.94
CA ILE A 61 -7.09 0.50 0.76
C ILE A 61 -8.12 -0.21 -0.11
N ASN A 62 -9.06 0.55 -0.68
CA ASN A 62 -10.10 0.03 -1.56
C ASN A 62 -9.69 0.26 -3.02
N ALA A 63 -9.69 -0.79 -3.83
CA ALA A 63 -9.22 -0.72 -5.22
C ALA A 63 -10.16 0.08 -6.14
N ASP A 64 -11.45 0.12 -5.82
CA ASP A 64 -12.46 0.86 -6.57
C ASP A 64 -12.34 2.38 -6.37
N GLN A 65 -11.93 2.80 -5.16
CA GLN A 65 -11.74 4.21 -4.79
C GLN A 65 -10.34 4.71 -5.17
N TYR A 66 -9.31 3.89 -4.99
CA TYR A 66 -7.91 4.27 -5.17
C TYR A 66 -7.15 3.27 -6.05
N PRO A 67 -7.56 3.11 -7.32
CA PRO A 67 -7.03 2.06 -8.19
C PRO A 67 -5.53 2.20 -8.44
N GLU A 68 -5.03 3.42 -8.68
CA GLU A 68 -3.61 3.64 -9.02
C GLU A 68 -2.68 3.28 -7.85
N LEU A 69 -3.00 3.74 -6.64
CA LEU A 69 -2.23 3.41 -5.44
C LEU A 69 -2.31 1.91 -5.12
N THR A 70 -3.49 1.31 -5.23
CA THR A 70 -3.67 -0.12 -4.96
C THR A 70 -2.88 -0.98 -5.95
N ILE A 71 -2.94 -0.68 -7.25
CA ILE A 71 -2.14 -1.35 -8.28
C ILE A 71 -0.64 -1.19 -8.00
N HIS A 72 -0.21 0.00 -7.58
CA HIS A 72 1.20 0.25 -7.29
C HIS A 72 1.72 -0.58 -6.10
N LEU A 73 0.93 -0.64 -5.02
CA LEU A 73 1.22 -1.47 -3.85
C LEU A 73 1.21 -2.97 -4.20
N PHE A 74 0.23 -3.39 -4.98
CA PHE A 74 0.04 -4.77 -5.40
C PHE A 74 1.19 -5.27 -6.29
N LYS A 75 1.61 -4.49 -7.30
CA LYS A 75 2.76 -4.83 -8.15
C LYS A 75 4.08 -4.95 -7.38
N LYS A 76 4.16 -4.37 -6.18
CA LYS A 76 5.30 -4.47 -5.26
C LYS A 76 5.16 -5.60 -4.23
N ASN A 77 4.09 -6.41 -4.31
CA ASN A 77 3.75 -7.47 -3.34
C ASN A 77 3.65 -6.94 -1.90
N LEU A 78 3.19 -5.69 -1.73
CA LEU A 78 3.07 -5.06 -0.41
C LEU A 78 1.70 -5.26 0.22
N VAL A 79 0.69 -5.59 -0.58
CA VAL A 79 -0.70 -5.77 -0.12
C VAL A 79 -1.24 -7.15 -0.49
N VAL A 80 -2.22 -7.59 0.29
CA VAL A 80 -2.99 -8.81 0.07
C VAL A 80 -4.47 -8.48 0.08
N ILE A 81 -5.29 -9.27 -0.62
CA ILE A 81 -6.75 -9.15 -0.56
C ILE A 81 -7.21 -9.52 0.86
N ILE A 82 -8.20 -8.78 1.36
CA ILE A 82 -8.94 -9.12 2.57
C ILE A 82 -10.42 -9.29 2.21
N ASP A 83 -10.99 -10.42 2.60
CA ASP A 83 -12.43 -10.74 2.43
C ASP A 83 -13.33 -9.86 3.31
#